data_AF-A0A9D2EM58-F1
#
_entry.id   AF-A0A9D2EM58-F1
#
_cell.length_a   1.000
_cell.length_b   1.000
_cell.length_c   1.000
_cell.angle_alpha   90.00
_cell.angle_beta   90.00
_cell.angle_gamma   90.00
#
_symmetry.space_group_name_H-M   'P 1'
#
loop_
_entity.id
_entity.type
_entity.pdbx_description
1 polymer ?
#
loop_
_entity_poly.entity_id
_entity_poly.type
_entity_poly.pdbx_seq_one_letter_code
_entity_poly.pdbx_strand_id
1 'polypeptide(L)'
;MKASDKEQFIRDSKENQELLKNKNSCDKYDYLTAVACGAIGGIIDILFVGSASDSILQKWADQQVDECVKKFAKFMGWKPNLSQQDNITSAIGFLERKYKINYDQRHTADVNGQFNMYTKNHHIMSLSHAPDFIGLFFSALNQFTATSSFIAEGKLITIKTDGSFELQGGDFITKLFCGVANWFGHIMSDVAGSSGSRGNGKRGTGIVIPFFELFQICNFGKFRVAKDKQTFSTIAIRAFESGYDLRYGLTMSVPVIITDLLIRFIWSLKHFFYHKCPFKELYLPVKTIVYE
;
A
#
# COMPACT_ATOMS: atom_id res chain seq x y z
N MET A 1 -31.54 -24.94 -12.06
CA MET A 1 -30.36 -25.43 -11.32
C MET A 1 -30.87 -26.26 -10.15
N LYS A 2 -30.61 -27.57 -10.16
CA LYS A 2 -31.14 -28.48 -9.13
C LYS A 2 -30.36 -28.26 -7.82
N ALA A 3 -31.04 -28.41 -6.70
CA ALA A 3 -30.44 -28.28 -5.36
C ALA A 3 -29.26 -29.25 -5.11
N SER A 4 -29.07 -30.26 -5.97
CA SER A 4 -27.95 -31.21 -5.94
C SER A 4 -26.58 -30.59 -6.24
N ASP A 5 -26.51 -29.47 -6.97
CA ASP A 5 -25.23 -28.95 -7.44
C ASP A 5 -24.55 -28.04 -6.40
N LYS A 6 -25.30 -27.53 -5.41
CA LYS A 6 -24.78 -26.70 -4.31
C LYS A 6 -24.21 -27.53 -3.16
N GLU A 7 -24.71 -28.74 -2.91
CA GLU A 7 -24.20 -29.60 -1.84
C GLU A 7 -22.84 -30.25 -2.19
N GLN A 8 -22.49 -30.29 -3.47
CA GLN A 8 -21.23 -30.89 -3.92
C GLN A 8 -20.02 -29.95 -3.73
N PHE A 9 -20.25 -28.64 -3.64
CA PHE A 9 -19.19 -27.64 -3.39
C PHE A 9 -18.80 -27.51 -1.91
N ILE A 10 -19.57 -28.12 -1.00
CA ILE A 10 -19.29 -28.18 0.44
C ILE A 10 -19.24 -29.65 0.88
N ARG A 11 -18.58 -30.52 0.10
CA ARG A 11 -18.09 -31.77 0.65
C ARG A 11 -16.75 -31.49 1.31
N ASP A 12 -16.85 -31.24 2.60
CA ASP A 12 -15.82 -31.42 3.62
C ASP A 12 -15.33 -32.89 3.54
N SER A 13 -14.60 -33.23 2.48
CA SER A 13 -14.17 -34.59 2.23
C SER A 13 -13.27 -35.01 3.38
N LYS A 14 -13.46 -36.22 3.91
CA LYS A 14 -12.54 -36.80 4.90
C LYS A 14 -11.08 -36.69 4.44
N GLU A 15 -10.85 -36.69 3.13
CA GLU A 15 -9.56 -36.47 2.48
C GLU A 15 -9.00 -35.05 2.69
N ASN A 16 -9.81 -33.99 2.57
CA ASN A 16 -9.40 -32.61 2.91
C ASN A 16 -9.16 -32.44 4.42
N GLN A 17 -10.00 -33.07 5.24
CA GLN A 17 -9.81 -33.07 6.69
C GLN A 17 -8.55 -33.87 7.09
N GLU A 18 -8.22 -34.98 6.43
CA GLU A 18 -6.99 -35.73 6.65
C GLU A 18 -5.74 -35.02 6.10
N LEU A 19 -5.86 -34.32 4.97
CA LEU A 19 -4.81 -33.43 4.45
C LEU A 19 -4.46 -32.33 5.46
N LEU A 20 -5.48 -31.75 6.12
CA LEU A 20 -5.30 -30.71 7.15
C LEU A 20 -4.89 -31.27 8.51
N LYS A 21 -5.34 -32.47 8.90
CA LYS A 21 -5.11 -33.05 10.23
C LYS A 21 -3.87 -33.94 10.33
N ASN A 22 -3.51 -34.68 9.28
CA ASN A 22 -2.57 -35.80 9.39
C ASN A 22 -1.35 -35.74 8.46
N LYS A 23 -1.29 -34.85 7.46
CA LYS A 23 -0.14 -34.77 6.53
C LYS A 23 0.87 -33.66 6.80
N ASN A 24 0.54 -32.66 7.62
CA ASN A 24 1.37 -31.47 7.88
C ASN A 24 1.46 -31.10 9.38
N SER A 25 1.62 -32.08 10.28
CA SER A 25 1.94 -31.74 11.66
C SER A 25 3.39 -31.22 11.72
N CYS A 26 3.57 -29.94 12.04
CA CYS A 26 4.90 -29.39 12.31
C CYS A 26 5.55 -30.16 13.47
N ASP A 27 6.76 -30.66 13.26
CA ASP A 27 7.53 -31.28 14.34
C ASP A 27 8.40 -30.23 15.07
N LYS A 28 9.10 -30.68 16.11
CA LYS A 28 9.98 -29.82 16.92
C LYS A 28 11.04 -29.07 16.09
N TYR A 29 11.49 -29.62 14.96
CA TYR A 29 12.46 -28.99 14.10
C TYR A 29 11.82 -27.90 13.24
N ASP A 30 10.58 -28.08 12.81
CA ASP A 30 9.83 -27.04 12.09
C ASP A 30 9.61 -25.80 12.97
N TYR A 31 9.29 -26.00 14.25
CA TYR A 31 9.19 -24.91 15.22
C TYR A 31 10.55 -24.24 15.47
N LEU A 32 11.62 -25.03 15.61
CA LEU A 32 12.97 -24.48 15.80
C LEU A 32 13.42 -23.66 14.58
N THR A 33 13.12 -24.14 13.37
CA THR A 33 13.37 -23.41 12.12
C THR A 33 12.60 -22.10 12.09
N ALA A 34 11.31 -22.11 12.41
CA ALA A 34 10.50 -20.89 12.43
C ALA A 34 11.05 -19.85 13.41
N VAL A 35 11.46 -20.28 14.62
CA VAL A 35 12.09 -19.39 15.62
C VAL A 35 13.42 -18.84 15.10
N ALA A 36 14.28 -19.67 14.52
CA ALA A 36 15.56 -19.24 13.97
C ALA A 36 15.40 -18.24 12.80
N CYS A 37 14.48 -18.51 11.87
CA CYS A 37 14.15 -17.59 10.79
C CYS A 37 13.60 -16.26 11.31
N GLY A 38 12.72 -16.29 12.31
CA GLY A 38 12.21 -15.08 12.97
C GLY A 38 13.32 -14.27 13.65
N ALA A 39 14.28 -14.94 14.31
CA ALA A 39 15.44 -14.28 14.89
C ALA A 39 16.31 -13.59 13.83
N ILE A 40 16.52 -14.23 12.67
CA ILE A 40 17.20 -13.62 11.52
C ILE A 40 16.42 -12.39 11.02
N GLY A 41 15.10 -12.50 10.87
CA GLY A 41 14.24 -11.37 10.50
C GLY A 41 14.36 -10.19 11.46
N GLY A 42 14.35 -10.45 12.77
CA GLY A 42 14.55 -9.42 13.80
C GLY A 42 15.93 -8.77 13.75
N ILE A 43 17.00 -9.54 13.47
CA ILE A 43 18.34 -8.99 13.26
C ILE A 43 18.35 -8.05 12.05
N ILE A 44 17.69 -8.43 10.95
CA ILE A 44 17.59 -7.59 9.75
C ILE A 44 16.83 -6.30 10.05
N ASP A 45 15.71 -6.40 10.79
CA ASP A 45 14.90 -5.26 11.19
C ASP A 45 15.73 -4.24 12.01
N ILE A 46 16.40 -4.71 13.06
CA ILE A 46 17.22 -3.88 13.95
C ILE A 46 18.38 -3.20 13.20
N LEU A 47 19.07 -3.93 12.33
CA LEU A 47 20.29 -3.42 11.69
C LEU A 47 20.03 -2.59 10.44
N PHE A 48 18.94 -2.85 9.71
CA PHE A 48 18.74 -2.29 8.38
C PHE A 48 17.42 -1.56 8.17
N VAL A 49 16.35 -1.91 8.88
CA VAL A 49 15.04 -1.23 8.79
C VAL A 49 15.01 -0.02 9.71
N GLY A 50 15.24 -0.19 11.02
CA GLY A 50 15.27 0.91 11.99
C GLY A 50 14.05 1.83 11.92
N SER A 51 14.18 3.10 12.32
CA SER A 51 13.12 4.12 12.20
C SER A 51 13.12 4.73 10.78
N ALA A 52 12.01 5.39 10.37
CA ALA A 52 11.96 6.10 9.09
C ALA A 52 12.96 7.28 8.95
N SER A 53 13.61 7.73 10.03
CA SER A 53 14.69 8.72 9.94
C SER A 53 16.09 8.09 9.82
N ASP A 54 16.26 6.87 10.33
CA ASP A 54 17.58 6.23 10.48
C ASP A 54 17.74 4.98 9.60
N SER A 55 16.73 4.67 8.79
CA SER A 55 16.68 3.46 7.97
C SER A 55 17.73 3.43 6.86
N ILE A 56 18.48 2.34 6.78
CA ILE A 56 19.43 2.09 5.69
C ILE A 56 18.68 1.63 4.44
N LEU A 57 17.70 0.72 4.60
CA LEU A 57 16.93 0.15 3.49
C LEU A 57 15.93 1.11 2.86
N GLN A 58 15.57 2.19 3.54
CA GLN A 58 14.61 3.15 2.99
C GLN A 58 15.12 3.85 1.73
N LYS A 59 16.43 4.11 1.62
CA LYS A 59 17.01 4.64 0.38
C LYS A 59 16.84 3.68 -0.80
N TRP A 60 17.00 2.39 -0.55
CA TRP A 60 16.73 1.36 -1.56
C TRP A 60 15.24 1.36 -1.93
N ALA A 61 14.33 1.36 -0.95
CA ALA A 61 12.89 1.37 -1.22
C ALA A 61 12.44 2.61 -2.00
N ASP A 62 12.96 3.80 -1.64
CA ASP A 62 12.70 5.05 -2.36
C ASP A 62 13.16 4.96 -3.82
N GLN A 63 14.35 4.40 -4.09
CA GLN A 63 14.85 4.18 -5.46
C GLN A 63 13.97 3.21 -6.26
N GLN A 64 13.52 2.11 -5.66
CA GLN A 64 12.65 1.16 -6.33
C GLN A 64 11.31 1.79 -6.72
N VAL A 65 10.76 2.64 -5.85
CA VAL A 65 9.54 3.39 -6.14
C VAL A 65 9.77 4.45 -7.21
N ASP A 66 10.86 5.21 -7.16
CA ASP A 66 11.22 6.16 -8.21
C ASP A 66 11.31 5.48 -9.58
N GLU A 67 11.98 4.32 -9.67
CA GLU A 67 12.06 3.53 -10.90
C GLU A 67 10.69 3.02 -11.36
N CYS A 68 9.85 2.58 -10.43
CA CYS A 68 8.49 2.15 -10.74
C CYS A 68 7.67 3.30 -11.35
N VAL A 69 7.71 4.48 -10.75
CA VAL A 69 7.03 5.69 -11.24
C VAL A 69 7.56 6.10 -12.61
N LYS A 70 8.88 6.11 -12.82
CA LYS A 70 9.47 6.40 -14.14
C LYS A 70 9.03 5.40 -15.20
N LYS A 71 9.03 4.10 -14.90
CA LYS A 71 8.58 3.04 -15.83
C LYS A 71 7.10 3.18 -16.15
N PHE A 72 6.27 3.42 -15.13
CA PHE A 72 4.84 3.66 -15.31
C PHE A 72 4.58 4.91 -16.15
N ALA A 73 5.26 6.02 -15.88
CA ALA A 73 5.17 7.22 -16.69
C ALA A 73 5.52 6.96 -18.16
N LYS A 74 6.64 6.25 -18.43
CA LYS A 74 7.04 5.84 -19.80
C LYS A 74 5.96 4.98 -20.47
N PHE A 75 5.44 3.98 -19.76
CA PHE A 75 4.34 3.15 -20.24
C PHE A 75 3.09 3.99 -20.58
N MET A 76 2.80 5.00 -19.77
CA MET A 76 1.70 5.94 -19.99
C MET A 76 1.99 7.03 -21.03
N GLY A 77 3.12 6.99 -21.73
CA GLY A 77 3.45 7.89 -22.84
C GLY A 77 4.29 9.11 -22.46
N TRP A 78 4.91 9.13 -21.29
CA TRP A 78 5.94 10.12 -20.96
C TRP A 78 7.15 9.92 -21.88
N LYS A 79 7.47 10.95 -22.68
CA LYS A 79 8.58 10.96 -23.64
C LYS A 79 9.61 12.04 -23.24
N PRO A 80 10.47 11.77 -22.24
CA PRO A 80 11.51 12.70 -21.85
C PRO A 80 12.58 12.83 -22.95
N ASN A 81 13.15 14.02 -23.09
CA ASN A 81 14.40 14.20 -23.83
C ASN A 81 15.56 13.54 -23.07
N LEU A 82 16.73 13.38 -23.71
CA LEU A 82 17.88 12.67 -23.14
C LEU A 82 18.29 13.19 -21.75
N SER A 83 18.18 14.50 -21.51
CA SER A 83 18.52 15.11 -20.21
C SER A 83 17.49 14.88 -19.11
N GLN A 84 16.29 14.38 -19.43
CA GLN A 84 15.21 14.14 -18.47
C GLN A 84 14.85 12.67 -18.30
N GLN A 85 15.53 11.73 -18.98
CA GLN A 85 15.16 10.30 -18.96
C GLN A 85 15.16 9.68 -17.56
N ASP A 86 16.01 10.19 -16.67
CA ASP A 86 16.11 9.79 -15.26
C ASP A 86 15.56 10.81 -14.28
N ASN A 87 14.89 11.85 -14.78
CA ASN A 87 14.33 12.90 -13.94
C ASN A 87 12.96 12.48 -13.38
N ILE A 88 12.97 11.99 -12.15
CA ILE A 88 11.77 11.62 -11.39
C ILE A 88 10.76 12.76 -11.26
N THR A 89 11.21 14.00 -11.07
CA THR A 89 10.33 15.18 -10.99
C THR A 89 9.52 15.39 -12.26
N SER A 90 10.14 15.19 -13.43
CA SER A 90 9.47 15.29 -14.73
C SER A 90 8.46 14.16 -14.92
N ALA A 91 8.80 12.93 -14.50
CA ALA A 91 7.90 11.78 -14.56
C ALA A 91 6.64 11.99 -13.68
N ILE A 92 6.83 12.39 -12.43
CA ILE A 92 5.72 12.70 -11.50
C ILE A 92 4.86 13.82 -12.08
N GLY A 93 5.46 14.93 -12.52
CA GLY A 93 4.70 16.04 -13.07
C GLY A 93 3.89 15.67 -14.32
N PHE A 94 4.38 14.73 -15.14
CA PHE A 94 3.61 14.18 -16.25
C PHE A 94 2.37 13.43 -15.76
N LEU A 95 2.52 12.55 -14.76
CA LEU A 95 1.42 11.77 -14.19
C LEU A 95 0.41 12.67 -13.47
N GLU A 96 0.86 13.62 -12.65
CA GLU A 96 0.00 14.62 -11.97
C GLU A 96 -0.90 15.38 -12.96
N ARG A 97 -0.36 15.75 -14.14
CA ARG A 97 -1.14 16.42 -15.19
C ARG A 97 -2.09 15.49 -15.94
N LYS A 98 -1.72 14.22 -16.09
CA LYS A 98 -2.47 13.22 -16.84
C LYS A 98 -3.64 12.65 -16.04
N TYR A 99 -3.44 12.45 -14.73
CA TYR A 99 -4.37 11.81 -13.81
C TYR A 99 -4.88 12.81 -12.78
N LYS A 100 -5.49 13.89 -13.28
CA LYS A 100 -6.13 14.88 -12.43
C LYS A 100 -7.37 14.27 -11.79
N ILE A 101 -7.65 14.71 -10.58
CA ILE A 101 -8.78 14.29 -9.77
C ILE A 101 -9.36 15.52 -9.06
N ASN A 102 -10.62 15.46 -8.64
CA ASN A 102 -11.29 16.56 -7.95
C ASN A 102 -11.03 16.63 -6.45
N TYR A 103 -10.49 15.56 -5.86
CA TYR A 103 -10.32 15.39 -4.42
C TYR A 103 -8.87 15.61 -3.93
N ASP A 104 -8.04 16.29 -4.72
CA ASP A 104 -6.62 16.61 -4.42
C ASP A 104 -6.44 17.96 -3.70
N GLN A 105 -7.23 18.22 -2.66
CA GLN A 105 -7.06 19.42 -1.83
C GLN A 105 -5.79 19.27 -0.97
N ARG A 106 -4.93 20.29 -0.96
CA ARG A 106 -3.56 20.20 -0.41
C ARG A 106 -3.38 20.91 0.91
N HIS A 107 -4.22 21.89 1.21
CA HIS A 107 -4.11 22.69 2.44
C HIS A 107 -5.44 23.25 2.92
N THR A 108 -5.50 23.77 4.15
CA THR A 108 -6.68 24.35 4.80
C THR A 108 -7.50 25.30 3.92
N ALA A 109 -6.85 26.12 3.08
CA ALA A 109 -7.57 27.05 2.20
C ALA A 109 -8.36 26.33 1.08
N ASP A 110 -7.91 25.16 0.62
CA ASP A 110 -8.58 24.38 -0.44
C ASP A 110 -9.88 23.74 0.07
N VAL A 111 -10.01 23.59 1.39
CA VAL A 111 -11.20 23.06 2.07
C VAL A 111 -12.00 24.18 2.75
N ASN A 112 -11.80 25.43 2.36
CA ASN A 112 -12.48 26.61 2.89
C ASN A 112 -12.40 26.75 4.42
N GLY A 113 -11.28 26.34 5.03
CA GLY A 113 -11.07 26.46 6.47
C GLY A 113 -11.88 25.50 7.34
N GLN A 114 -12.53 24.47 6.77
CA GLN A 114 -13.34 23.53 7.53
C GLN A 114 -12.53 22.71 8.56
N PHE A 115 -11.27 22.41 8.26
CA PHE A 115 -10.34 21.73 9.15
C PHE A 115 -8.90 22.05 8.75
N ASN A 116 -7.95 21.81 9.67
CA ASN A 116 -6.55 22.06 9.43
C ASN A 116 -5.91 20.93 8.62
N MET A 117 -5.30 21.28 7.50
CA MET A 117 -4.59 20.36 6.62
C MET A 117 -3.40 21.07 5.96
N TYR A 118 -2.34 20.33 5.70
CA TYR A 118 -1.11 20.82 5.09
C TYR A 118 -0.66 19.88 3.97
N THR A 119 0.21 20.38 3.09
CA THR A 119 0.76 19.58 1.99
C THR A 119 1.43 18.30 2.46
N LYS A 120 1.92 18.27 3.70
CA LYS A 120 2.61 17.12 4.29
C LYS A 120 1.66 16.00 4.76
N ASN A 121 0.38 16.28 4.99
CA ASN A 121 -0.56 15.32 5.56
C ASN A 121 -1.84 15.11 4.73
N HIS A 122 -2.06 15.86 3.65
CA HIS A 122 -3.26 15.68 2.83
C HIS A 122 -3.43 14.24 2.29
N HIS A 123 -2.35 13.54 1.92
CA HIS A 123 -2.42 12.12 1.49
C HIS A 123 -2.89 11.15 2.57
N ILE A 124 -2.69 11.45 3.87
CA ILE A 124 -3.30 10.65 4.94
C ILE A 124 -4.71 11.14 5.24
N MET A 125 -4.95 12.44 5.24
CA MET A 125 -6.26 13.01 5.58
C MET A 125 -7.34 12.71 4.56
N SER A 126 -7.03 12.76 3.26
CA SER A 126 -7.96 12.46 2.17
C SER A 126 -7.98 10.96 1.91
N LEU A 127 -9.14 10.33 2.14
CA LEU A 127 -9.32 8.88 2.08
C LEU A 127 -8.96 8.31 0.71
N SER A 128 -9.19 9.08 -0.34
CA SER A 128 -9.01 8.65 -1.71
C SER A 128 -7.54 8.48 -2.15
N HIS A 129 -6.56 8.92 -1.33
CA HIS A 129 -5.12 8.70 -1.59
C HIS A 129 -4.59 7.41 -0.93
N ALA A 130 -5.42 6.65 -0.23
CA ALA A 130 -5.01 5.37 0.34
C ALA A 130 -4.96 4.26 -0.72
N PRO A 131 -3.86 3.52 -0.90
CA PRO A 131 -3.72 2.48 -1.92
C PRO A 131 -4.37 1.16 -1.48
N ASP A 132 -5.66 1.21 -1.15
CA ASP A 132 -6.46 0.07 -0.72
C ASP A 132 -7.89 0.16 -1.25
N PHE A 133 -8.73 -0.81 -0.87
CA PHE A 133 -10.12 -0.87 -1.36
C PHE A 133 -11.01 0.25 -0.79
N ILE A 134 -10.66 0.83 0.36
CA ILE A 134 -11.40 1.96 0.95
C ILE A 134 -11.07 3.22 0.17
N GLY A 135 -9.78 3.47 -0.08
CA GLY A 135 -9.35 4.59 -0.91
C GLY A 135 -9.88 4.50 -2.34
N LEU A 136 -9.89 3.31 -2.94
CA LEU A 136 -10.53 3.09 -4.24
C LEU A 136 -12.03 3.43 -4.21
N PHE A 137 -12.76 2.97 -3.20
CA PHE A 137 -14.18 3.26 -3.04
C PHE A 137 -14.43 4.77 -2.94
N PHE A 138 -13.70 5.46 -2.06
CA PHE A 138 -13.86 6.90 -1.88
C PHE A 138 -13.45 7.70 -3.11
N SER A 139 -12.38 7.28 -3.80
CA SER A 139 -11.99 7.89 -5.07
C SER A 139 -13.08 7.78 -6.12
N ALA A 140 -13.63 6.58 -6.34
CA ALA A 140 -14.71 6.38 -7.28
C ALA A 140 -15.91 7.24 -6.88
N LEU A 141 -16.37 7.15 -5.63
CA LEU A 141 -17.47 7.96 -5.12
C LEU A 141 -17.24 9.45 -5.38
N ASN A 142 -16.09 9.99 -4.98
CA ASN A 142 -15.73 11.39 -5.08
C ASN A 142 -15.67 11.91 -6.52
N GLN A 143 -15.18 11.11 -7.48
CA GLN A 143 -15.20 11.45 -8.90
C GLN A 143 -16.61 11.51 -9.47
N PHE A 144 -17.50 10.59 -9.03
CA PHE A 144 -18.90 10.55 -9.48
C PHE A 144 -19.74 11.68 -8.88
N THR A 145 -19.48 12.06 -7.63
CA THR A 145 -20.32 13.00 -6.88
C THR A 145 -19.76 14.42 -6.81
N ALA A 146 -18.61 14.70 -7.44
CA ALA A 146 -17.92 15.98 -7.35
C ALA A 146 -17.70 16.40 -5.87
N THR A 147 -17.22 15.46 -5.06
CA THR A 147 -16.93 15.68 -3.64
C THR A 147 -15.51 15.24 -3.30
N SER A 148 -15.05 15.55 -2.09
CA SER A 148 -13.80 15.05 -1.52
C SER A 148 -14.03 14.62 -0.07
N SER A 149 -13.55 13.44 0.32
CA SER A 149 -13.81 12.82 1.62
C SER A 149 -12.53 12.69 2.46
N PHE A 150 -12.59 13.21 3.68
CA PHE A 150 -11.46 13.29 4.60
C PHE A 150 -11.79 12.67 5.95
N ILE A 151 -10.77 12.25 6.70
CA ILE A 151 -10.88 12.08 8.15
C ILE A 151 -10.13 13.21 8.84
N ALA A 152 -10.86 14.04 9.58
CA ALA A 152 -10.29 15.08 10.42
C ALA A 152 -10.84 14.96 11.84
N GLU A 153 -9.96 15.04 12.84
CA GLU A 153 -10.32 14.95 14.27
C GLU A 153 -11.18 13.70 14.61
N GLY A 154 -10.93 12.59 13.93
CA GLY A 154 -11.67 11.34 14.12
C GLY A 154 -13.05 11.28 13.45
N LYS A 155 -13.39 12.24 12.60
CA LYS A 155 -14.68 12.32 11.91
C LYS A 155 -14.50 12.28 10.40
N LEU A 156 -15.40 11.57 9.73
CA LEU A 156 -15.54 11.64 8.28
C LEU A 156 -16.15 13.00 7.90
N ILE A 157 -15.45 13.76 7.07
CA ILE A 157 -15.90 15.05 6.54
C ILE A 157 -15.87 14.96 5.02
N THR A 158 -17.01 15.23 4.39
CA THR A 158 -17.12 15.28 2.92
C THR A 158 -17.49 16.69 2.48
N ILE A 159 -16.71 17.25 1.57
CA ILE A 159 -16.92 18.58 1.01
C ILE A 159 -17.25 18.49 -0.48
N LYS A 160 -17.94 19.50 -1.02
CA LYS A 160 -18.13 19.63 -2.46
C LYS A 160 -16.87 20.22 -3.10
N THR A 161 -16.54 19.74 -4.29
CA THR A 161 -15.46 20.29 -5.11
C THR A 161 -16.02 21.37 -6.05
N ASP A 162 -15.14 22.13 -6.69
CA ASP A 162 -15.52 23.28 -7.54
C ASP A 162 -16.27 22.90 -8.85
N GLY A 163 -16.45 21.60 -9.11
CA GLY A 163 -17.13 21.08 -10.28
C GLY A 163 -16.32 21.18 -11.59
N SER A 164 -15.05 21.57 -11.53
CA SER A 164 -14.19 21.75 -12.71
C SER A 164 -13.71 20.43 -13.34
N PHE A 165 -13.75 19.34 -12.57
CA PHE A 165 -13.34 18.01 -13.00
C PHE A 165 -14.49 17.26 -13.67
N GLU A 166 -14.19 16.64 -14.82
CA GLU A 166 -15.13 15.79 -15.53
C GLU A 166 -14.64 14.34 -15.55
N LEU A 167 -15.43 13.45 -14.93
CA LEU A 167 -15.20 12.01 -15.01
C LEU A 167 -15.52 11.50 -16.42
N GLN A 168 -14.48 11.03 -17.10
CA GLN A 168 -14.54 10.51 -18.47
C GLN A 168 -15.37 9.22 -18.56
N GLY A 169 -16.09 9.05 -19.67
CA GLY A 169 -16.87 7.84 -20.00
C GLY A 169 -18.28 8.15 -20.49
N GLY A 170 -18.74 7.41 -21.50
CA GLY A 170 -20.05 7.63 -22.14
C GLY A 170 -21.25 7.04 -21.38
N ASP A 171 -20.98 6.04 -20.53
CA ASP A 171 -21.98 5.33 -19.73
C ASP A 171 -21.43 5.03 -18.34
N PHE A 172 -22.27 4.47 -17.46
CA PHE A 172 -21.90 4.17 -16.08
C PHE A 172 -20.70 3.21 -15.95
N ILE A 173 -20.67 2.13 -16.74
CA ILE A 173 -19.62 1.11 -16.67
C ILE A 173 -18.30 1.70 -17.16
N THR A 174 -18.34 2.45 -18.26
CA THR A 174 -17.14 3.14 -18.76
C THR A 174 -16.64 4.18 -17.77
N LYS A 175 -17.53 4.96 -17.13
CA LYS A 175 -17.15 5.92 -16.08
C LYS A 175 -16.53 5.25 -14.87
N LEU A 176 -17.06 4.09 -14.46
CA LEU A 176 -16.49 3.32 -13.36
C LEU A 176 -15.08 2.86 -13.70
N PHE A 177 -14.86 2.29 -14.89
CA PHE A 177 -13.54 1.89 -15.35
C PHE A 177 -12.58 3.09 -15.40
N CYS A 178 -12.99 4.21 -16.00
CA CYS A 178 -12.19 5.42 -16.07
C CYS A 178 -11.86 5.97 -14.67
N GLY A 179 -12.81 5.95 -13.73
CA GLY A 179 -12.58 6.40 -12.36
C GLY A 179 -11.55 5.54 -11.63
N VAL A 180 -11.63 4.21 -11.76
CA VAL A 180 -10.65 3.26 -11.21
C VAL A 180 -9.27 3.47 -11.84
N ALA A 181 -9.19 3.58 -13.17
CA ALA A 181 -7.93 3.80 -13.88
C ALA A 181 -7.30 5.16 -13.55
N ASN A 182 -8.12 6.20 -13.38
CA ASN A 182 -7.68 7.53 -13.01
C ASN A 182 -7.12 7.55 -11.58
N TRP A 183 -7.82 6.89 -10.65
CA TRP A 183 -7.33 6.69 -9.28
C TRP A 183 -5.97 6.00 -9.26
N PHE A 184 -5.83 4.88 -9.97
CA PHE A 184 -4.56 4.15 -10.02
C PHE A 184 -3.42 5.03 -10.55
N GLY A 185 -3.67 5.77 -11.64
CA GLY A 185 -2.68 6.67 -12.21
C GLY A 185 -2.30 7.83 -11.28
N HIS A 186 -3.26 8.35 -10.51
CA HIS A 186 -3.04 9.40 -9.52
C HIS A 186 -2.26 8.90 -8.30
N ILE A 187 -2.62 7.73 -7.75
CA ILE A 187 -1.85 7.07 -6.69
C ILE A 187 -0.38 6.86 -7.12
N MET A 188 -0.17 6.47 -8.39
CA MET A 188 1.17 6.32 -8.97
C MET A 188 1.92 7.65 -9.14
N SER A 189 1.26 8.80 -9.26
CA SER A 189 1.96 10.09 -9.19
C SER A 189 2.42 10.43 -7.78
N ASP A 190 1.61 10.06 -6.78
CA ASP A 190 1.82 10.50 -5.40
C ASP A 190 2.78 9.61 -4.61
N VAL A 191 2.95 8.34 -5.00
CA VAL A 191 3.73 7.35 -4.24
C VAL A 191 5.20 7.76 -4.02
N ALA A 192 5.78 8.53 -4.95
CA ALA A 192 7.14 9.08 -4.84
C ALA A 192 7.18 10.52 -4.28
N GLY A 193 6.02 11.06 -3.88
CA GLY A 193 5.82 12.46 -3.54
C GLY A 193 5.52 13.34 -4.74
N SER A 194 5.38 14.65 -4.51
CA SER A 194 4.98 15.59 -5.56
C SER A 194 6.15 16.15 -6.37
N SER A 195 5.87 16.54 -7.61
CA SER A 195 6.85 17.19 -8.49
C SER A 195 7.46 18.45 -7.85
N GLY A 196 6.65 19.24 -7.14
CA GLY A 196 7.11 20.42 -6.40
C GLY A 196 8.09 20.09 -5.27
N SER A 197 7.88 19.00 -4.54
CA SER A 197 8.80 18.59 -3.46
C SER A 197 10.11 18.06 -4.04
N ARG A 198 10.01 17.19 -5.05
CA ARG A 198 11.17 16.55 -5.70
C ARG A 198 12.02 17.54 -6.48
N GLY A 199 11.40 18.53 -7.13
CA GLY A 199 12.09 19.64 -7.80
C GLY A 199 12.93 20.50 -6.86
N ASN A 200 12.58 20.55 -5.57
CA ASN A 200 13.34 21.24 -4.53
C ASN A 200 14.37 20.34 -3.82
N GLY A 201 14.68 19.17 -4.38
CA GLY A 201 15.65 18.22 -3.82
C GLY A 201 15.16 17.51 -2.55
N LYS A 202 13.86 17.58 -2.21
CA LYS A 202 13.30 16.90 -1.05
C LYS A 202 12.79 15.50 -1.43
N ARG A 203 12.62 14.63 -0.43
CA ARG A 203 11.98 13.31 -0.60
C ARG A 203 10.49 13.39 -0.98
N GLY A 204 9.81 14.45 -0.50
CA GLY A 204 8.35 14.57 -0.60
C GLY A 204 7.60 13.59 0.30
N THR A 205 6.30 13.84 0.50
CA THR A 205 5.41 12.93 1.22
C THR A 205 4.81 11.93 0.22
N GLY A 206 5.03 10.63 0.42
CA GLY A 206 4.41 9.59 -0.41
C GLY A 206 2.95 9.36 -0.01
N ILE A 207 2.32 8.31 -0.52
CA ILE A 207 0.98 7.88 -0.07
C ILE A 207 1.04 7.05 1.20
N VAL A 208 -0.09 6.89 1.89
CA VAL A 208 -0.17 6.07 3.10
C VAL A 208 0.10 4.58 2.81
N ILE A 209 0.56 3.87 3.83
CA ILE A 209 0.52 2.40 3.84
C ILE A 209 -0.96 1.98 3.80
N PRO A 210 -1.36 0.92 3.07
CA PRO A 210 -2.75 0.45 3.03
C PRO A 210 -3.40 0.37 4.42
N PHE A 211 -4.60 0.93 4.54
CA PHE A 211 -5.42 1.04 5.76
C PHE A 211 -4.86 1.93 6.88
N PHE A 212 -3.72 2.58 6.69
CA PHE A 212 -3.11 3.43 7.71
C PHE A 212 -3.90 4.73 7.94
N GLU A 213 -4.64 5.21 6.93
CA GLU A 213 -5.55 6.34 7.01
C GLU A 213 -6.68 6.15 8.03
N LEU A 214 -7.11 4.90 8.27
CA LEU A 214 -8.17 4.59 9.24
C LEU A 214 -7.76 4.87 10.69
N PHE A 215 -6.47 4.90 11.00
CA PHE A 215 -6.00 5.27 12.33
C PHE A 215 -6.37 6.69 12.72
N GLN A 216 -6.75 7.54 11.77
CA GLN A 216 -7.30 8.86 12.06
C GLN A 216 -8.64 8.81 12.81
N ILE A 217 -9.43 7.72 12.63
CA ILE A 217 -10.71 7.49 13.34
C ILE A 217 -10.46 7.15 14.81
N CYS A 218 -9.28 6.61 15.14
CA CYS A 218 -8.87 6.27 16.50
C CYS A 218 -8.51 7.51 17.33
N ASN A 219 -9.45 8.46 17.47
CA ASN A 219 -9.25 9.71 18.19
C ASN A 219 -9.48 9.54 19.71
N PHE A 220 -8.68 8.69 20.33
CA PHE A 220 -8.73 8.42 21.77
C PHE A 220 -7.34 8.46 22.41
N GLY A 221 -7.32 8.44 23.74
CA GLY A 221 -6.11 8.41 24.54
C GLY A 221 -5.44 9.77 24.72
N LYS A 222 -4.46 9.82 25.63
CA LYS A 222 -3.65 11.00 25.96
C LYS A 222 -2.20 10.58 26.14
N PHE A 223 -1.58 10.19 25.03
CA PHE A 223 -0.22 9.69 24.96
C PHE A 223 0.77 10.85 25.04
N ARG A 224 1.82 10.71 25.84
CA ARG A 224 2.83 11.74 26.02
C ARG A 224 3.86 11.65 24.88
N VAL A 225 3.88 12.65 24.01
CA VAL A 225 4.89 12.80 22.95
C VAL A 225 5.68 14.08 23.26
N ALA A 226 6.93 13.90 23.68
CA ALA A 226 7.74 14.97 24.25
C ALA A 226 7.04 15.69 25.42
N LYS A 227 6.63 16.95 25.22
CA LYS A 227 5.98 17.79 26.24
C LYS A 227 4.44 17.78 26.14
N ASP A 228 3.88 17.27 25.05
CA ASP A 228 2.45 17.36 24.76
C ASP A 228 1.73 16.02 24.97
N LYS A 229 0.44 16.10 25.30
CA LYS A 229 -0.47 14.93 25.33
C LYS A 229 -1.28 14.90 24.05
N GLN A 230 -1.24 13.77 23.35
CA GLN A 230 -1.85 13.63 22.03
C GLN A 230 -2.71 12.38 21.94
N THR A 231 -3.70 12.41 21.05
CA THR A 231 -4.53 11.25 20.74
C THR A 231 -3.79 10.30 19.83
N PHE A 232 -4.24 9.04 19.76
CA PHE A 232 -3.63 8.05 18.87
C PHE A 232 -3.69 8.47 17.40
N SER A 233 -4.82 9.05 16.95
CA SER A 233 -4.96 9.61 15.59
C SER A 233 -3.90 10.68 15.27
N THR A 234 -3.61 11.58 16.22
CA THR A 234 -2.58 12.61 16.04
C THR A 234 -1.19 11.99 15.93
N ILE A 235 -0.91 10.93 16.70
CA ILE A 235 0.35 10.18 16.61
C ILE A 235 0.48 9.50 15.25
N ALA A 236 -0.58 8.89 14.73
CA ALA A 236 -0.57 8.25 13.42
C ALA A 236 -0.27 9.26 12.29
N ILE A 237 -0.93 10.43 12.31
CA ILE A 237 -0.65 11.52 11.36
C ILE A 237 0.81 11.97 11.46
N ARG A 238 1.34 12.14 12.68
CA ARG A 238 2.74 12.52 12.88
C ARG A 238 3.73 11.45 12.42
N ALA A 239 3.42 10.17 12.61
CA ALA A 239 4.24 9.07 12.10
C ALA A 239 4.30 9.15 10.57
N PHE A 240 3.17 9.29 9.90
CA PHE A 240 3.12 9.49 8.45
C PHE A 240 3.94 10.71 8.00
N GLU A 241 3.74 11.87 8.65
CA GLU A 241 4.53 13.08 8.39
C GLU A 241 6.04 12.86 8.64
N SER A 242 6.43 11.97 9.55
CA SER A 242 7.82 11.61 9.81
C SER A 242 8.40 10.59 8.82
N GLY A 243 7.67 10.24 7.76
CA GLY A 243 8.18 9.41 6.66
C GLY A 243 7.73 7.95 6.69
N TYR A 244 6.79 7.59 7.57
CA TYR A 244 6.15 6.27 7.59
C TYR A 244 5.06 6.17 6.50
N ASP A 245 5.47 6.41 5.25
CA ASP A 245 4.64 6.29 4.05
C ASP A 245 4.82 4.92 3.39
N LEU A 246 4.13 4.66 2.27
CA LEU A 246 4.18 3.36 1.59
C LEU A 246 5.60 2.89 1.27
N ARG A 247 6.53 3.80 0.95
CA ARG A 247 7.93 3.45 0.67
C ARG A 247 8.62 2.88 1.91
N TYR A 248 8.33 3.43 3.09
CA TYR A 248 8.81 2.85 4.34
C TYR A 248 8.07 1.55 4.68
N GLY A 249 6.78 1.42 4.32
CA GLY A 249 6.08 0.12 4.35
C GLY A 249 6.79 -0.97 3.53
N LEU A 250 7.35 -0.62 2.36
CA LEU A 250 8.20 -1.53 1.58
C LEU A 250 9.47 -1.90 2.35
N THR A 251 10.11 -0.95 3.02
CA THR A 251 11.26 -1.20 3.91
C THR A 251 10.91 -2.20 5.01
N MET A 252 9.79 -1.99 5.71
CA MET A 252 9.31 -2.88 6.79
C MET A 252 8.96 -4.28 6.30
N SER A 253 8.59 -4.44 5.02
CA SER A 253 8.26 -5.75 4.46
C SER A 253 9.47 -6.64 4.20
N VAL A 254 10.67 -6.07 4.05
CA VAL A 254 11.92 -6.81 3.76
C VAL A 254 12.20 -7.93 4.78
N PRO A 255 12.28 -7.68 6.10
CA PRO A 255 12.53 -8.74 7.07
C PRO A 255 11.44 -9.81 7.09
N VAL A 256 10.17 -9.42 6.86
CA VAL A 256 9.03 -10.35 6.83
C VAL A 256 9.13 -11.28 5.62
N ILE A 257 9.42 -10.74 4.44
CA ILE A 257 9.59 -11.52 3.21
C ILE A 257 10.77 -12.48 3.34
N ILE A 258 11.91 -12.01 3.86
CA ILE A 258 13.09 -12.87 4.08
C ILE A 258 12.75 -13.99 5.05
N THR A 259 12.05 -13.69 6.15
CA THR A 259 11.63 -14.69 7.13
C THR A 259 10.74 -15.77 6.49
N ASP A 260 9.72 -15.37 5.73
CA ASP A 260 8.82 -16.31 5.03
C ASP A 260 9.58 -17.16 3.99
N LEU A 261 10.44 -16.54 3.17
CA LEU A 261 11.23 -17.25 2.18
C LEU A 261 12.19 -18.26 2.81
N LEU A 262 12.85 -17.91 3.92
CA LEU A 262 13.73 -18.82 4.64
C LEU A 262 12.97 -20.00 5.25
N ILE A 263 11.81 -19.75 5.85
CA ILE A 263 10.94 -20.81 6.38
C ILE A 263 10.56 -21.78 5.26
N ARG A 264 10.05 -21.26 4.13
CA ARG A 264 9.65 -22.08 2.97
C ARG A 264 10.82 -22.86 2.39
N PHE A 265 11.99 -22.23 2.30
CA PHE A 265 13.18 -22.86 1.77
C PHE A 265 13.62 -24.03 2.65
N ILE A 266 13.78 -23.83 3.95
CA ILE A 266 14.22 -24.88 4.88
C ILE A 266 13.16 -25.99 4.99
N TRP A 267 11.88 -25.62 5.06
CA TRP A 267 10.77 -26.57 5.02
C TRP A 267 10.82 -27.44 3.76
N SER A 268 11.09 -26.83 2.60
CA SER A 268 11.23 -27.54 1.32
C SER A 268 12.43 -28.49 1.32
N LEU A 269 13.59 -28.06 1.84
CA LEU A 269 14.76 -28.93 1.96
C LEU A 269 14.46 -30.15 2.85
N LYS A 270 13.82 -29.93 3.99
CA LYS A 270 13.43 -31.02 4.90
C LYS A 270 12.49 -32.01 4.19
N HIS A 271 11.46 -31.52 3.52
CA HIS A 271 10.49 -32.39 2.83
C HIS A 271 11.14 -33.17 1.68
N PHE A 272 12.06 -32.56 0.94
CA PHE A 272 12.79 -33.23 -0.13
C PHE A 272 13.76 -34.28 0.40
N PHE A 273 14.64 -33.91 1.34
CA PHE A 273 15.74 -34.77 1.76
C PHE A 273 15.35 -35.78 2.84
N TYR A 274 14.52 -35.39 3.81
CA TYR A 274 14.13 -36.23 4.94
C TYR A 274 12.87 -37.04 4.62
N HIS A 275 11.80 -36.38 4.18
CA HIS A 275 10.53 -37.05 3.86
C HIS A 275 10.51 -37.69 2.46
N LYS A 276 11.55 -37.47 1.64
CA LYS A 276 11.66 -38.01 0.27
C LYS A 276 10.48 -37.62 -0.63
N CYS A 277 9.85 -36.48 -0.35
CA CYS A 277 8.77 -35.97 -1.18
C CYS A 277 9.31 -35.58 -2.57
N PRO A 278 8.65 -35.95 -3.67
CA PRO A 278 9.03 -35.53 -5.01
C PRO A 278 9.03 -34.00 -5.15
N PHE A 279 9.98 -33.44 -5.91
CA PHE A 279 10.07 -31.98 -6.14
C PHE A 279 8.78 -31.37 -6.71
N LYS A 280 7.98 -32.17 -7.43
CA LYS A 280 6.68 -31.75 -7.98
C LYS A 280 5.60 -31.55 -6.91
N GLU A 281 5.77 -32.14 -5.73
CA GLU A 281 4.85 -32.07 -4.58
C GLU A 281 5.34 -31.09 -3.50
N LEU A 282 6.57 -30.58 -3.64
CA LEU A 282 7.11 -29.54 -2.78
C LEU A 282 6.50 -28.19 -3.14
N TYR A 283 5.76 -27.63 -2.19
CA TYR A 283 5.18 -26.29 -2.29
C TYR A 283 6.28 -25.22 -2.30
N LEU A 284 6.83 -24.94 -3.49
CA LEU A 284 7.26 -23.59 -3.83
C LEU A 284 6.01 -22.92 -4.44
N PRO A 285 5.41 -21.90 -3.81
CA PRO A 285 4.29 -21.19 -4.42
C PRO A 285 4.82 -20.29 -5.54
N VAL A 286 5.22 -20.90 -6.65
CA VAL A 286 5.38 -20.26 -7.97
C VAL A 286 4.62 -21.09 -9.02
N LYS A 287 3.66 -21.93 -8.60
CA LYS A 287 2.53 -22.25 -9.45
C LYS A 287 1.47 -21.20 -9.20
N THR A 288 1.51 -20.18 -10.05
CA THR A 288 0.43 -19.24 -10.28
C THR A 288 -0.89 -20.00 -10.30
N ILE A 289 -1.87 -19.49 -9.58
CA ILE A 289 -3.28 -19.82 -9.76
C ILE A 289 -3.63 -19.37 -11.19
N VAL A 290 -3.34 -20.19 -12.17
CA VAL A 290 -3.85 -20.09 -13.53
C VAL A 290 -4.40 -21.47 -13.84
N TYR A 291 -5.73 -21.51 -13.78
CA TYR A 291 -6.66 -22.46 -14.38
C TYR A 291 -6.04 -23.58 -15.24
N GLU A 292 -6.34 -24.82 -14.85
CA GLU A 292 -6.81 -25.86 -15.76
C GLU A 292 -8.13 -26.40 -15.21
#